data_AF-A0A537TGN4-F1
#
_entry.id   AF-A0A537TGN4-F1
#
_cell.length_a   1.000
_cell.length_b   1.000
_cell.length_c   1.000
_cell.angle_alpha   90.00
_cell.angle_beta   90.00
_cell.angle_gamma   90.00
#
_symmetry.space_group_name_H-M   'P 1'
#
loop_
_entity.id
_entity.type
_entity.pdbx_description
1 polymer ?
#
loop_
_entity_poly.entity_id
_entity_poly.type
_entity_poly.pdbx_seq_one_letter_code
_entity_poly.pdbx_strand_id
1 'polypeptide(L)'
;MGIRTFIRPRKQRTIAAPPTARAGRNGASAAAPWCSNAAHYLRGKAKQEELSAVQKWSDYAADLQQTYKGTLYSFATILPCGGPAFIKEAERAIRDLGLKGIFIHSSHKGHYPDDDEARPFWELVQDLDVPVMIHPPHLGFGEERMKEYRLASSIGRPFDLCLALARLIVRGILEDFPRVTIVASHGGGGICETISRMDYAYELQEEAFFLGSYAPMKIKHAPSHYLKKMHLDTVTYNLPAMKMVLDWMGPERVVYGSDAPPLTSLKPRAIKLIKDLDIPEAQRDAIFFVNAARLLKLPVARAAPAA
;
A
#
# COMPACT_ATOMS: atom_id res chain seq x y z
N MET A 1 46.43 -18.55 -24.99
CA MET A 1 45.40 -17.52 -25.31
C MET A 1 44.19 -17.82 -24.43
N GLY A 2 43.90 -17.16 -23.30
CA GLY A 2 44.30 -15.84 -22.82
C GLY A 2 43.13 -14.85 -22.85
N ILE A 3 42.01 -15.11 -22.15
CA ILE A 3 41.02 -14.07 -21.80
C ILE A 3 40.62 -14.25 -20.34
N ARG A 4 41.24 -13.43 -19.47
CA ARG A 4 40.85 -13.22 -18.07
C ARG A 4 39.73 -12.17 -18.05
N THR A 5 38.52 -12.55 -17.68
CA THR A 5 37.44 -11.60 -17.36
C THR A 5 37.57 -11.17 -15.89
N PHE A 6 37.90 -9.90 -15.69
CA PHE A 6 37.97 -9.23 -14.39
C PHE A 6 36.58 -9.11 -13.76
N ILE A 7 36.31 -9.88 -12.70
CA ILE A 7 35.23 -9.56 -11.75
C ILE A 7 35.86 -8.72 -10.63
N ARG A 8 35.72 -7.39 -10.71
CA ARG A 8 35.98 -6.50 -9.56
C ARG A 8 34.74 -6.48 -8.66
N PRO A 9 34.87 -6.70 -7.34
CA PRO A 9 33.74 -6.55 -6.42
C PRO A 9 33.36 -5.06 -6.33
N ARG A 10 32.12 -4.71 -6.68
CA ARG A 10 31.58 -3.37 -6.41
C ARG A 10 31.43 -3.21 -4.90
N LYS A 11 32.18 -2.25 -4.33
CA LYS A 11 32.04 -1.80 -2.94
C LYS A 11 30.56 -1.54 -2.62
N GLN A 12 30.07 -2.09 -1.51
CA GLN A 12 28.81 -1.70 -0.88
C GLN A 12 28.80 -0.18 -0.73
N ARG A 13 27.93 0.50 -1.47
CA ARG A 13 27.63 1.91 -1.21
C ARG A 13 26.77 1.94 0.04
N THR A 14 27.34 2.49 1.11
CA THR A 14 26.62 2.92 2.30
C THR A 14 25.43 3.78 1.87
N ILE A 15 24.22 3.33 2.19
CA ILE A 15 23.00 4.13 2.05
C ILE A 15 23.13 5.23 3.10
N ALA A 16 23.25 6.48 2.67
CA ALA A 16 23.26 7.62 3.56
C ALA A 16 21.94 7.66 4.35
N ALA A 17 22.02 7.85 5.66
CA ALA A 17 20.85 7.99 6.52
C ALA A 17 19.96 9.15 6.02
N PRO A 18 18.62 8.98 6.01
CA PRO A 18 17.72 10.07 5.65
C PRO A 18 17.85 11.22 6.65
N PRO A 19 17.72 12.48 6.19
CA PRO A 19 17.80 13.64 7.08
C PRO A 19 16.68 13.59 8.12
N THR A 20 17.04 13.94 9.34
CA THR A 20 16.15 14.00 10.51
C THR A 20 14.87 14.77 10.18
N ALA A 21 13.71 14.19 10.49
CA ALA A 21 12.41 14.86 10.44
C ALA A 21 12.32 15.92 11.55
N ARG A 22 12.90 17.10 11.31
CA ARG A 22 12.52 18.33 12.01
C ARG A 22 11.54 19.07 11.12
N ALA A 23 10.28 19.16 11.57
CA ALA A 23 9.35 20.16 11.07
C ALA A 23 9.91 21.54 11.46
N GLY A 24 10.49 22.25 10.50
CA GLY A 24 11.05 23.57 10.75
C GLY A 24 11.73 24.18 9.54
N ARG A 25 11.03 25.15 8.93
CA ARG A 25 11.56 26.31 8.16
C ARG A 25 12.85 26.04 7.37
N ASN A 26 12.69 25.46 6.19
CA ASN A 26 13.62 25.37 5.05
C ASN A 26 13.67 23.95 4.49
N GLY A 27 12.74 23.63 3.58
CA GLY A 27 12.82 22.45 2.72
C GLY A 27 12.79 21.11 3.47
N ALA A 28 11.63 20.75 4.02
CA ALA A 28 11.41 19.40 4.53
C ALA A 28 11.72 18.37 3.43
N SER A 29 12.64 17.45 3.72
CA SER A 29 12.78 16.21 2.96
C SER A 29 11.45 15.48 3.07
N ALA A 30 10.65 15.51 2.00
CA ALA A 30 9.50 14.62 1.85
C ALA A 30 10.01 13.16 1.88
N ALA A 31 9.92 12.55 3.05
CA ALA A 31 10.14 11.14 3.26
C ALA A 31 8.84 10.57 3.81
N ALA A 32 8.30 9.55 3.16
CA ALA A 32 7.27 8.74 3.80
C ALA A 32 7.86 8.22 5.12
N PRO A 33 7.15 8.35 6.26
CA PRO A 33 7.71 7.98 7.55
C PRO A 33 7.92 6.46 7.66
N TRP A 34 7.32 5.67 6.77
CA TRP A 34 7.49 4.23 6.75
C TRP A 34 8.22 3.69 5.52
N CYS A 35 8.83 2.52 5.71
CA CYS A 35 9.41 1.68 4.69
C CYS A 35 8.78 0.30 4.75
N SER A 36 8.50 -0.26 3.59
CA SER A 36 8.20 -1.68 3.41
C SER A 36 9.11 -2.25 2.33
N ASN A 37 9.08 -3.57 2.19
CA ASN A 37 9.60 -4.24 1.01
C ASN A 37 8.40 -4.55 0.11
N ALA A 38 8.56 -4.41 -1.21
CA ALA A 38 7.55 -4.80 -2.19
C ALA A 38 7.30 -6.33 -2.24
N ALA A 39 7.78 -7.10 -1.26
CA ALA A 39 7.67 -8.55 -1.11
C ALA A 39 8.05 -9.38 -2.35
N HIS A 40 8.75 -8.79 -3.32
CA HIS A 40 9.18 -9.47 -4.54
C HIS A 40 10.17 -10.61 -4.29
N TYR A 41 10.78 -10.68 -3.11
CA TYR A 41 11.60 -11.82 -2.68
C TYR A 41 10.79 -13.11 -2.49
N LEU A 42 9.46 -13.03 -2.39
CA LEU A 42 8.57 -14.19 -2.39
C LEU A 42 8.37 -14.77 -3.80
N ARG A 43 8.77 -14.05 -4.85
CA ARG A 43 8.67 -14.51 -6.23
C ARG A 43 9.43 -15.82 -6.41
N GLY A 44 8.74 -16.83 -6.94
CA GLY A 44 9.33 -18.14 -7.26
C GLY A 44 9.64 -19.01 -6.05
N LYS A 45 9.36 -18.56 -4.82
CA LYS A 45 9.48 -19.42 -3.63
C LYS A 45 8.40 -20.48 -3.61
N ALA A 46 8.73 -21.67 -3.15
CA ALA A 46 7.75 -22.70 -2.85
C ALA A 46 6.99 -22.35 -1.56
N LYS A 47 5.77 -22.87 -1.38
CA LYS A 47 4.87 -22.53 -0.25
C LYS A 47 5.55 -22.72 1.11
N GLN A 48 6.35 -23.78 1.26
CA GLN A 48 7.08 -24.10 2.48
C GLN A 48 8.21 -23.11 2.82
N GLU A 49 8.67 -22.31 1.85
CA GLU A 49 9.76 -21.34 2.05
C GLU A 49 9.25 -19.93 2.38
N GLU A 50 7.96 -19.65 2.08
CA GLU A 50 7.38 -18.31 2.19
C GLU A 50 7.33 -17.81 3.64
N LEU A 51 6.96 -18.67 4.59
CA LEU A 51 6.88 -18.30 6.00
C LEU A 51 8.25 -17.90 6.55
N SER A 52 9.28 -18.70 6.30
CA SER A 52 10.65 -18.37 6.75
C SER A 52 11.17 -17.08 6.11
N ALA A 53 10.81 -16.83 4.84
CA ALA A 53 11.20 -15.59 4.16
C ALA A 53 10.50 -14.36 4.75
N VAL A 54 9.22 -14.49 5.09
CA VAL A 54 8.46 -13.45 5.81
C VAL A 54 9.04 -13.18 7.19
N GLN A 55 9.34 -14.22 7.97
CA GLN A 55 9.94 -14.08 9.31
C GLN A 55 11.28 -13.35 9.28
N LYS A 56 12.17 -13.73 8.36
CA LYS A 56 13.46 -13.06 8.15
C LYS A 56 13.30 -11.60 7.77
N TRP A 57 12.27 -11.27 6.99
CA TRP A 57 11.96 -9.87 6.68
C TRP A 57 11.49 -9.12 7.93
N SER A 58 10.58 -9.68 8.73
CA SER A 58 10.11 -9.04 9.96
C SER A 58 11.25 -8.72 10.92
N ASP A 59 12.17 -9.67 11.13
CA ASP A 59 13.34 -9.48 12.01
C ASP A 59 14.25 -8.37 11.46
N TYR A 60 14.59 -8.42 10.16
CA TYR A 60 15.39 -7.38 9.52
C TYR A 60 14.72 -5.99 9.55
N ALA A 61 13.41 -5.94 9.34
CA ALA A 61 12.62 -4.72 9.38
C ALA A 61 12.62 -4.09 10.78
N ALA A 62 12.59 -4.93 11.83
CA ALA A 62 12.68 -4.49 13.22
C ALA A 62 14.08 -3.94 13.54
N ASP A 63 15.14 -4.60 13.08
CA ASP A 63 16.52 -4.11 13.22
C ASP A 63 16.72 -2.76 12.53
N LEU A 64 16.17 -2.58 11.33
CA LEU A 64 16.19 -1.29 10.63
C LEU A 64 15.44 -0.21 11.40
N GLN A 65 14.23 -0.50 11.88
CA GLN A 65 13.43 0.44 12.67
C GLN A 65 14.17 0.85 13.94
N GLN A 66 14.85 -0.08 14.60
CA GLN A 66 15.64 0.21 15.80
C GLN A 66 16.89 1.02 15.49
N THR A 67 17.59 0.72 14.39
CA THR A 67 18.77 1.45 13.92
C THR A 67 18.43 2.91 13.60
N TYR A 68 17.25 3.17 13.02
CA TYR A 68 16.78 4.49 12.62
C TYR A 68 15.58 4.96 13.47
N LYS A 69 15.62 4.69 14.77
CA LYS A 69 14.52 4.98 15.70
C LYS A 69 14.11 6.45 15.66
N GLY A 70 12.81 6.69 15.47
CA GLY A 70 12.22 8.03 15.39
C GLY A 70 12.27 8.67 14.00
N THR A 71 12.90 8.04 13.01
CA THR A 71 12.92 8.51 11.62
C THR A 71 12.38 7.48 10.63
N LEU A 72 12.57 6.18 10.90
CA LEU A 72 12.08 5.09 10.06
C LEU A 72 11.11 4.20 10.85
N TYR A 73 9.96 3.90 10.25
CA TYR A 73 9.02 2.92 10.76
C TYR A 73 8.85 1.81 9.72
N SER A 74 8.81 0.55 10.15
CA SER A 74 8.84 -0.58 9.23
C SER A 74 7.57 -1.41 9.30
N PHE A 75 7.16 -1.98 8.17
CA PHE A 75 5.99 -2.85 8.06
C PHE A 75 6.38 -4.32 7.89
N ALA A 76 5.63 -5.21 8.54
CA ALA A 76 5.74 -6.65 8.37
C ALA A 76 5.13 -7.05 7.01
N THR A 77 5.74 -7.99 6.28
CA THR A 77 5.12 -8.54 5.06
C THR A 77 4.31 -9.77 5.44
N ILE A 78 3.02 -9.85 5.13
CA ILE A 78 2.19 -11.01 5.49
C ILE A 78 1.43 -11.52 4.25
N LEU A 79 1.20 -12.83 4.18
CA LEU A 79 0.29 -13.45 3.21
C LEU A 79 -1.06 -13.72 3.90
N PRO A 80 -2.14 -12.99 3.57
CA PRO A 80 -3.44 -13.15 4.25
C PRO A 80 -3.98 -14.57 4.19
N CYS A 81 -3.84 -15.24 3.04
CA CYS A 81 -4.29 -16.62 2.83
C CYS A 81 -3.21 -17.67 3.18
N GLY A 82 -2.14 -17.27 3.90
CA GLY A 82 -1.04 -18.15 4.28
C GLY A 82 -1.39 -19.17 5.38
N GLY A 83 -2.53 -18.99 6.04
CA GLY A 83 -3.00 -19.85 7.14
C GLY A 83 -2.46 -19.45 8.52
N PRO A 84 -2.76 -20.26 9.56
CA PRO A 84 -2.53 -19.88 10.97
C PRO A 84 -1.10 -19.47 11.33
N ALA A 85 -0.09 -20.02 10.64
CA ALA A 85 1.31 -19.68 10.90
C ALA A 85 1.65 -18.25 10.48
N PHE A 86 1.06 -17.74 9.39
CA PHE A 86 1.25 -16.36 8.95
C PHE A 86 0.49 -15.37 9.83
N ILE A 87 -0.65 -15.78 10.38
CA ILE A 87 -1.42 -14.99 11.36
C ILE A 87 -0.59 -14.82 12.65
N LYS A 88 -0.02 -15.92 13.17
CA LYS A 88 0.90 -15.87 14.32
C LYS A 88 2.11 -14.98 14.05
N GLU A 89 2.65 -15.01 12.84
CA GLU A 89 3.76 -14.14 12.46
C GLU A 89 3.35 -12.67 12.39
N ALA A 90 2.14 -12.36 11.89
CA ALA A 90 1.62 -10.99 11.91
C ALA A 90 1.49 -10.48 13.35
N GLU A 91 0.98 -11.31 14.27
CA GLU A 91 0.89 -10.97 15.68
C GLU A 91 2.27 -10.74 16.31
N ARG A 92 3.22 -11.67 16.12
CA ARG A 92 4.61 -11.53 16.61
C ARG A 92 5.26 -10.25 16.09
N ALA A 93 5.12 -9.98 14.80
CA ALA A 93 5.73 -8.84 14.14
C ALA A 93 5.23 -7.50 14.70
N ILE A 94 3.95 -7.41 15.09
CA ILE A 94 3.38 -6.18 15.64
C ILE A 94 3.55 -6.10 17.16
N ARG A 95 3.21 -7.16 17.91
CA ARG A 95 3.24 -7.15 19.39
C ARG A 95 4.64 -7.28 19.95
N ASP A 96 5.47 -8.15 19.39
CA ASP A 96 6.76 -8.50 19.97
C ASP A 96 7.90 -7.68 19.35
N LEU A 97 7.88 -7.50 18.02
CA LEU A 97 8.90 -6.72 17.31
C LEU A 97 8.59 -5.21 17.22
N GLY A 98 7.34 -4.81 17.50
CA GLY A 98 6.93 -3.41 17.49
C GLY A 98 6.89 -2.75 16.11
N LEU A 99 6.78 -3.54 15.03
CA LEU A 99 6.56 -3.01 13.68
C LEU A 99 5.24 -2.23 13.62
N LYS A 100 5.15 -1.23 12.75
CA LYS A 100 4.08 -0.21 12.79
C LYS A 100 2.93 -0.43 11.82
N GLY A 101 2.99 -1.51 11.04
CA GLY A 101 1.96 -1.83 10.05
C GLY A 101 2.26 -3.13 9.35
N ILE A 102 1.33 -3.51 8.49
CA ILE A 102 1.41 -4.73 7.70
C ILE A 102 1.40 -4.33 6.22
N PHE A 103 2.19 -5.03 5.43
CA PHE A 103 2.27 -4.94 3.99
C PHE A 103 1.76 -6.25 3.40
N ILE A 104 0.86 -6.16 2.42
CA ILE A 104 0.35 -7.29 1.66
C ILE A 104 0.36 -6.97 0.16
N HIS A 105 0.36 -8.01 -0.67
CA HIS A 105 0.05 -7.84 -2.09
C HIS A 105 -1.46 -7.82 -2.33
N SER A 106 -1.89 -7.14 -3.40
CA SER A 106 -3.28 -7.18 -3.90
C SER A 106 -3.70 -8.58 -4.35
N SER A 107 -2.75 -9.41 -4.77
CA SER A 107 -2.93 -10.85 -4.98
C SER A 107 -1.63 -11.61 -4.78
N HIS A 108 -1.70 -12.89 -4.47
CA HIS A 108 -0.53 -13.77 -4.39
C HIS A 108 -0.87 -15.16 -4.88
N LYS A 109 -0.27 -15.57 -5.99
CA LYS A 109 -0.46 -16.91 -6.60
C LYS A 109 -1.94 -17.28 -6.82
N GLY A 110 -2.74 -16.32 -7.27
CA GLY A 110 -4.17 -16.50 -7.56
C GLY A 110 -5.10 -16.29 -6.36
N HIS A 111 -4.56 -16.14 -5.15
CA HIS A 111 -5.34 -15.77 -3.97
C HIS A 111 -5.45 -14.26 -3.84
N TYR A 112 -6.62 -13.80 -3.39
CA TYR A 112 -6.87 -12.40 -3.09
C TYR A 112 -7.11 -12.20 -1.59
N PRO A 113 -6.81 -11.00 -1.04
CA PRO A 113 -7.02 -10.70 0.37
C PRO A 113 -8.47 -10.77 0.84
N ASP A 114 -9.47 -10.92 -0.04
CA ASP A 114 -10.87 -11.12 0.32
C ASP A 114 -11.31 -12.60 0.36
N ASP A 115 -10.43 -13.54 0.01
CA ASP A 115 -10.72 -14.97 0.07
C ASP A 115 -11.13 -15.38 1.51
N ASP A 116 -11.92 -16.44 1.66
CA ASP A 116 -12.47 -16.80 2.97
C ASP A 116 -11.34 -17.17 3.97
N GLU A 117 -10.24 -17.74 3.47
CA GLU A 117 -9.03 -18.02 4.22
C GLU A 117 -8.33 -16.77 4.79
N ALA A 118 -8.58 -15.59 4.22
CA ALA A 118 -8.02 -14.32 4.69
C ALA A 118 -8.84 -13.66 5.82
N ARG A 119 -10.07 -14.13 6.11
CA ARG A 119 -10.92 -13.50 7.14
C ARG A 119 -10.28 -13.50 8.53
N PRO A 120 -9.64 -14.58 9.01
CA PRO A 120 -8.93 -14.55 10.30
C PRO A 120 -7.75 -13.58 10.33
N PHE A 121 -7.14 -13.28 9.19
CA PHE A 121 -6.12 -12.22 9.10
C PHE A 121 -6.72 -10.85 9.35
N TRP A 122 -7.89 -10.52 8.76
CA TRP A 122 -8.55 -9.24 8.97
C TRP A 122 -9.10 -9.06 10.38
N GLU A 123 -9.58 -10.15 11.00
CA GLU A 123 -9.94 -10.17 12.42
C GLU A 123 -8.75 -9.78 13.31
N LEU A 124 -7.60 -10.41 13.09
CA LEU A 124 -6.37 -10.06 13.81
C LEU A 124 -5.94 -8.60 13.54
N VAL A 125 -5.96 -8.15 12.28
CA VAL A 125 -5.59 -6.76 11.93
C VAL A 125 -6.47 -5.75 12.67
N GLN A 126 -7.78 -6.02 12.75
CA GLN A 126 -8.72 -5.17 13.49
C GLN A 126 -8.37 -5.10 14.99
N ASP A 127 -7.89 -6.19 15.58
CA ASP A 127 -7.48 -6.24 16.98
C ASP A 127 -6.10 -5.61 17.24
N LEU A 128 -5.20 -5.71 16.27
CA LEU A 128 -3.89 -5.06 16.32
C LEU A 128 -3.98 -3.55 16.12
N ASP A 129 -5.02 -3.08 15.42
CA ASP A 129 -5.28 -1.66 15.13
C ASP A 129 -4.05 -0.97 14.51
N VAL A 130 -3.53 -1.59 13.45
CA VAL A 130 -2.41 -1.11 12.64
C VAL A 130 -2.82 -1.00 11.17
N PRO A 131 -2.23 -0.06 10.40
CA PRO A 131 -2.54 0.07 8.98
C PRO A 131 -2.03 -1.12 8.16
N VAL A 132 -2.81 -1.49 7.14
CA VAL A 132 -2.43 -2.46 6.11
C VAL A 132 -2.19 -1.74 4.79
N MET A 133 -0.93 -1.71 4.34
CA MET A 133 -0.55 -1.22 3.02
C MET A 133 -0.73 -2.34 1.99
N ILE A 134 -1.56 -2.10 0.97
CA ILE A 134 -1.76 -3.02 -0.16
C ILE A 134 -1.00 -2.49 -1.37
N HIS A 135 -0.20 -3.34 -1.97
CA HIS A 135 0.59 -3.03 -3.15
C HIS A 135 0.34 -4.05 -4.27
N PRO A 136 0.42 -3.68 -5.55
CA PRO A 136 0.32 -4.62 -6.65
C PRO A 136 1.23 -5.83 -6.50
N PRO A 137 0.84 -6.96 -7.10
CA PRO A 137 1.57 -8.18 -6.95
C PRO A 137 2.80 -8.16 -7.87
N HIS A 138 3.63 -9.18 -7.75
CA HIS A 138 4.65 -9.39 -8.78
C HIS A 138 4.03 -9.92 -10.10
N LEU A 139 3.11 -10.89 -9.99
CA LEU A 139 2.31 -11.47 -11.08
C LEU A 139 0.83 -11.21 -10.77
N GLY A 140 0.13 -10.51 -11.66
CA GLY A 140 -1.30 -10.21 -11.49
C GLY A 140 -2.17 -10.99 -12.49
N PHE A 141 -3.47 -10.77 -12.45
CA PHE A 141 -4.38 -11.38 -13.42
C PHE A 141 -4.07 -10.93 -14.87
N GLY A 142 -4.36 -11.81 -15.84
CA GLY A 142 -4.22 -11.51 -17.28
C GLY A 142 -2.78 -11.32 -17.77
N GLU A 143 -1.78 -11.61 -16.93
CA GLU A 143 -0.37 -11.41 -17.26
C GLU A 143 0.08 -12.23 -18.49
N GLU A 144 -0.60 -13.33 -18.79
CA GLU A 144 -0.35 -14.12 -20.00
C GLU A 144 -0.52 -13.30 -21.29
N ARG A 145 -1.32 -12.23 -21.26
CA ARG A 145 -1.52 -11.28 -22.37
C ARG A 145 -0.62 -10.05 -22.31
N MET A 146 0.17 -9.90 -21.25
CA MET A 146 0.93 -8.68 -20.95
C MET A 146 2.45 -8.91 -20.81
N LYS A 147 2.94 -10.05 -21.31
CA LYS A 147 4.37 -10.42 -21.26
C LYS A 147 5.28 -9.46 -22.05
N GLU A 148 4.74 -8.82 -23.08
CA GLU A 148 5.47 -7.90 -23.97
C GLU A 148 5.22 -6.43 -23.62
N TYR A 149 6.04 -5.53 -24.16
CA TYR A 149 5.91 -4.06 -24.05
C TYR A 149 5.84 -3.49 -22.63
N ARG A 150 6.23 -4.28 -21.61
CA ARG A 150 6.14 -3.94 -20.17
C ARG A 150 4.71 -3.73 -19.65
N LEU A 151 3.71 -4.24 -20.37
CA LEU A 151 2.29 -4.07 -20.01
C LEU A 151 1.95 -4.66 -18.64
N ALA A 152 2.60 -5.76 -18.23
CA ALA A 152 2.36 -6.35 -16.92
C ALA A 152 2.66 -5.35 -15.79
N SER A 153 3.73 -4.58 -15.93
CA SER A 153 4.11 -3.57 -14.93
C SER A 153 3.35 -2.27 -15.03
N SER A 154 3.04 -1.79 -16.24
CA SER A 154 2.43 -0.47 -16.45
C SER A 154 0.91 -0.48 -16.40
N ILE A 155 0.27 -1.60 -16.73
CA ILE A 155 -1.19 -1.77 -16.76
C ILE A 155 -1.58 -2.86 -15.77
N GLY A 156 -1.11 -4.10 -15.95
CA GLY A 156 -1.61 -5.25 -15.23
C GLY A 156 -1.58 -5.11 -13.71
N ARG A 157 -0.43 -4.72 -13.16
CA ARG A 157 -0.23 -4.53 -11.72
C ARG A 157 -1.17 -3.49 -11.09
N PRO A 158 -1.26 -2.24 -11.58
CA PRO A 158 -2.26 -1.29 -11.11
C PRO A 158 -3.70 -1.83 -11.17
N PHE A 159 -4.09 -2.48 -12.27
CA PHE A 159 -5.45 -3.02 -12.40
C PHE A 159 -5.71 -4.21 -11.46
N ASP A 160 -4.71 -5.04 -11.16
CA ASP A 160 -4.80 -6.09 -10.13
C ASP A 160 -5.08 -5.49 -8.74
N LEU A 161 -4.41 -4.37 -8.40
CA LEU A 161 -4.72 -3.62 -7.20
C LEU A 161 -6.15 -3.08 -7.23
N CYS A 162 -6.58 -2.46 -8.32
CA CYS A 162 -7.95 -1.97 -8.47
C CYS A 162 -8.97 -3.09 -8.21
N LEU A 163 -8.74 -4.28 -8.79
CA LEU A 163 -9.58 -5.45 -8.60
C LEU A 163 -9.58 -5.91 -7.14
N ALA A 164 -8.42 -5.98 -6.48
CA ALA A 164 -8.34 -6.40 -5.08
C ALA A 164 -9.10 -5.44 -4.15
N LEU A 165 -8.97 -4.12 -4.34
CA LEU A 165 -9.74 -3.13 -3.57
C LEU A 165 -11.24 -3.28 -3.82
N ALA A 166 -11.65 -3.44 -5.08
CA ALA A 166 -13.04 -3.66 -5.44
C ALA A 166 -13.61 -4.92 -4.78
N ARG A 167 -12.84 -6.03 -4.78
CA ARG A 167 -13.20 -7.29 -4.13
C ARG A 167 -13.32 -7.14 -2.62
N LEU A 168 -12.36 -6.50 -1.96
CA LEU A 168 -12.43 -6.22 -0.52
C LEU A 168 -13.70 -5.45 -0.13
N ILE A 169 -14.11 -4.49 -0.98
CA ILE A 169 -15.36 -3.75 -0.81
C ILE A 169 -16.55 -4.70 -0.95
N VAL A 170 -16.76 -5.30 -2.12
CA VAL A 170 -18.00 -6.08 -2.39
C VAL A 170 -18.09 -7.40 -1.62
N ARG A 171 -16.97 -7.92 -1.11
CA ARG A 171 -16.95 -9.10 -0.21
C ARG A 171 -17.17 -8.74 1.26
N GLY A 172 -17.39 -7.46 1.56
CA GLY A 172 -17.81 -7.00 2.89
C GLY A 172 -16.68 -6.92 3.91
N ILE A 173 -15.41 -6.90 3.52
CA ILE A 173 -14.31 -6.87 4.51
C ILE A 173 -14.36 -5.59 5.35
N LEU A 174 -14.66 -4.44 4.73
CA LEU A 174 -14.85 -3.16 5.44
C LEU A 174 -16.23 -3.02 6.11
N GLU A 175 -17.15 -3.95 5.85
CA GLU A 175 -18.43 -4.08 6.55
C GLU A 175 -18.23 -4.86 7.85
N ASP A 176 -17.54 -6.01 7.75
CA ASP A 176 -17.33 -6.95 8.85
C ASP A 176 -16.22 -6.48 9.81
N PHE A 177 -15.20 -5.77 9.30
CA PHE A 177 -14.06 -5.27 10.07
C PHE A 177 -13.92 -3.73 9.95
N PRO A 178 -14.88 -2.95 10.48
CA PRO A 178 -14.99 -1.51 10.23
C PRO A 178 -13.85 -0.67 10.83
N ARG A 179 -13.02 -1.23 11.73
CA ARG A 179 -11.85 -0.52 12.30
C ARG A 179 -10.57 -0.75 11.50
N VAL A 180 -10.58 -1.68 10.54
CA VAL A 180 -9.40 -1.93 9.71
C VAL A 180 -9.07 -0.69 8.90
N THR A 181 -7.80 -0.32 8.91
CA THR A 181 -7.28 0.80 8.12
C THR A 181 -6.47 0.27 6.95
N ILE A 182 -6.96 0.50 5.73
CA ILE A 182 -6.28 0.13 4.48
C ILE A 182 -5.63 1.37 3.87
N VAL A 183 -4.39 1.22 3.41
CA VAL A 183 -3.68 2.18 2.57
C VAL A 183 -3.35 1.49 1.25
N ALA A 184 -3.84 1.99 0.12
CA ALA A 184 -3.55 1.42 -1.18
C ALA A 184 -2.48 2.21 -1.92
N SER A 185 -1.51 1.50 -2.51
CA SER A 185 -0.47 2.14 -3.32
C SER A 185 -1.00 2.62 -4.67
N HIS A 186 -0.17 3.33 -5.42
CA HIS A 186 -0.42 3.74 -6.81
C HIS A 186 -1.77 4.45 -7.02
N GLY A 187 -2.19 5.28 -6.05
CA GLY A 187 -3.51 5.92 -6.07
C GLY A 187 -4.68 4.94 -6.18
N GLY A 188 -4.53 3.70 -5.68
CA GLY A 188 -5.55 2.66 -5.74
C GLY A 188 -5.72 1.98 -7.11
N GLY A 189 -4.75 2.12 -8.01
CA GLY A 189 -4.74 1.36 -9.27
C GLY A 189 -5.81 1.77 -10.29
N GLY A 190 -6.44 2.93 -10.10
CA GLY A 190 -7.54 3.42 -10.95
C GLY A 190 -8.93 3.24 -10.34
N ILE A 191 -9.05 2.78 -9.10
CA ILE A 191 -10.34 2.57 -8.42
C ILE A 191 -11.23 3.81 -8.42
N CYS A 192 -10.67 5.02 -8.29
CA CYS A 192 -11.45 6.26 -8.31
C CYS A 192 -12.16 6.52 -9.65
N GLU A 193 -11.61 6.04 -10.77
CA GLU A 193 -12.26 6.14 -12.08
C GLU A 193 -13.42 5.15 -12.20
N THR A 194 -13.26 3.96 -11.64
CA THR A 194 -14.20 2.84 -11.83
C THR A 194 -15.23 2.72 -10.71
N ILE A 195 -15.08 3.43 -9.59
CA ILE A 195 -15.94 3.29 -8.42
C ILE A 195 -17.42 3.58 -8.74
N SER A 196 -17.71 4.58 -9.57
CA SER A 196 -19.08 4.88 -9.97
C SER A 196 -19.71 3.77 -10.82
N ARG A 197 -18.90 2.99 -11.55
CA ARG A 197 -19.41 1.79 -12.24
C ARG A 197 -19.74 0.67 -11.26
N MET A 198 -19.05 0.60 -10.12
CA MET A 198 -19.40 -0.32 -9.05
C MET A 198 -20.69 0.13 -8.33
N ASP A 199 -20.84 1.43 -8.08
CA ASP A 199 -22.09 2.00 -7.55
C ASP A 199 -23.27 1.71 -8.48
N TYR A 200 -23.11 1.91 -9.79
CA TYR A 200 -24.09 1.52 -10.80
C TYR A 200 -24.46 0.02 -10.72
N ALA A 201 -23.47 -0.87 -10.58
CA ALA A 201 -23.75 -2.30 -10.44
C ALA A 201 -24.46 -2.62 -9.11
N TYR A 202 -24.16 -1.87 -8.05
CA TYR A 202 -24.86 -1.97 -6.77
C TYR A 202 -26.30 -1.43 -6.84
N GLU A 203 -26.60 -0.47 -7.70
CA GLU A 203 -27.97 0.04 -7.89
C GLU A 203 -28.82 -0.94 -8.70
N LEU A 204 -28.24 -1.55 -9.75
CA LEU A 204 -28.97 -2.46 -10.62
C LEU A 204 -29.43 -3.74 -9.93
N GLN A 205 -28.62 -4.31 -9.03
CA GLN A 205 -28.92 -5.57 -8.35
C GLN A 205 -29.46 -6.65 -9.33
N GLU A 206 -30.68 -7.12 -9.13
CA GLU A 206 -31.33 -8.15 -9.94
C GLU A 206 -31.78 -7.67 -11.33
N GLU A 207 -31.90 -6.35 -11.57
CA GLU A 207 -32.22 -5.81 -12.90
C GLU A 207 -31.15 -6.14 -13.94
N ALA A 208 -29.92 -6.39 -13.50
CA ALA A 208 -28.81 -6.81 -14.33
C ALA A 208 -28.85 -8.29 -14.76
N PHE A 209 -29.96 -9.02 -14.58
CA PHE A 209 -30.08 -10.46 -14.88
C PHE A 209 -29.62 -10.84 -16.30
N PHE A 210 -29.77 -9.93 -17.27
CA PHE A 210 -29.36 -10.13 -18.67
C PHE A 210 -27.84 -10.15 -18.89
N LEU A 211 -27.05 -9.71 -17.90
CA LEU A 211 -25.58 -9.78 -17.91
C LEU A 211 -25.04 -11.13 -17.39
N GLY A 212 -25.90 -11.98 -16.84
CA GLY A 212 -25.56 -13.31 -16.29
C GLY A 212 -25.82 -13.43 -14.79
N SER A 213 -25.58 -14.63 -14.23
CA SER A 213 -25.70 -14.87 -12.80
C SER A 213 -24.45 -14.38 -12.05
N TYR A 214 -24.63 -13.42 -11.14
CA TYR A 214 -23.57 -12.92 -10.27
C TYR A 214 -23.80 -13.38 -8.82
N ALA A 215 -22.72 -13.63 -8.09
CA ALA A 215 -22.80 -13.75 -6.64
C ALA A 215 -23.20 -12.38 -6.05
N PRO A 216 -24.06 -12.35 -5.00
CA PRO A 216 -24.50 -11.10 -4.41
C PRO A 216 -23.33 -10.34 -3.78
N MET A 217 -23.39 -9.01 -3.84
CA MET A 217 -22.47 -8.16 -3.07
C MET A 217 -22.82 -8.26 -1.57
N LYS A 218 -21.82 -8.38 -0.71
CA LYS A 218 -21.96 -8.56 0.75
C LYS A 218 -21.91 -7.24 1.51
N ILE A 219 -22.49 -6.17 0.95
CA ILE A 219 -22.41 -4.80 1.49
C ILE A 219 -23.80 -4.16 1.63
N LYS A 220 -23.93 -3.22 2.56
CA LYS A 220 -25.18 -2.51 2.88
C LYS A 220 -25.24 -1.08 2.34
N HIS A 221 -24.12 -0.59 1.80
CA HIS A 221 -24.01 0.74 1.21
C HIS A 221 -23.38 0.63 -0.18
N ALA A 222 -23.46 1.70 -0.97
CA ALA A 222 -22.78 1.76 -2.26
C ALA A 222 -21.26 1.58 -2.10
N PRO A 223 -20.56 0.92 -3.03
CA PRO A 223 -19.11 0.75 -3.00
C PRO A 223 -18.30 2.02 -2.68
N SER A 224 -18.71 3.18 -3.19
CA SER A 224 -18.05 4.47 -2.91
C SER A 224 -18.06 4.86 -1.42
N HIS A 225 -19.04 4.41 -0.64
CA HIS A 225 -19.06 4.56 0.82
C HIS A 225 -17.85 3.88 1.48
N TYR A 226 -17.51 2.68 1.02
CA TYR A 226 -16.39 1.91 1.56
C TYR A 226 -15.04 2.38 1.02
N LEU A 227 -14.97 2.85 -0.23
CA LEU A 227 -13.77 3.48 -0.75
C LEU A 227 -13.32 4.65 0.15
N LYS A 228 -14.27 5.48 0.59
CA LYS A 228 -14.02 6.60 1.52
C LYS A 228 -13.57 6.17 2.92
N LYS A 229 -13.55 4.88 3.26
CA LYS A 229 -12.96 4.37 4.51
C LYS A 229 -11.46 4.05 4.37
N MET A 230 -10.95 3.95 3.15
CA MET A 230 -9.56 3.64 2.86
C MET A 230 -8.70 4.92 2.78
N HIS A 231 -7.39 4.73 2.59
CA HIS A 231 -6.42 5.77 2.23
C HIS A 231 -5.73 5.40 0.92
N LEU A 232 -5.35 6.38 0.12
CA LEU A 232 -4.61 6.18 -1.13
C LEU A 232 -3.28 6.92 -1.09
N ASP A 233 -2.24 6.36 -1.71
CA ASP A 233 -0.98 7.07 -1.86
C ASP A 233 -0.97 8.02 -3.08
N THR A 234 0.11 8.79 -3.22
CA THR A 234 0.30 9.75 -4.33
C THR A 234 1.01 9.19 -5.57
N VAL A 235 1.21 7.87 -5.69
CA VAL A 235 2.04 7.27 -6.74
C VAL A 235 1.26 7.07 -8.05
N THR A 236 0.71 8.15 -8.60
CA THR A 236 -0.06 8.16 -9.86
C THR A 236 0.72 8.73 -11.04
N TYR A 237 1.81 9.45 -10.76
CA TYR A 237 2.71 10.11 -11.71
C TYR A 237 2.10 11.16 -12.65
N ASN A 238 0.82 11.50 -12.50
CA ASN A 238 0.16 12.50 -13.33
C ASN A 238 -0.89 13.30 -12.53
N LEU A 239 -1.02 14.59 -12.87
CA LEU A 239 -1.88 15.53 -12.14
C LEU A 239 -3.38 15.21 -12.26
N PRO A 240 -3.92 14.84 -13.44
CA PRO A 240 -5.34 14.47 -13.56
C PRO A 240 -5.75 13.34 -12.60
N ALA A 241 -4.95 12.27 -12.52
CA ALA A 241 -5.24 11.17 -11.61
C ALA A 241 -5.19 11.60 -10.14
N MET A 242 -4.23 12.46 -9.74
CA MET A 242 -4.21 12.98 -8.37
C MET A 242 -5.40 13.87 -8.03
N LYS A 243 -5.88 14.70 -8.97
CA LYS A 243 -7.07 15.50 -8.77
C LYS A 243 -8.28 14.61 -8.50
N MET A 244 -8.48 13.60 -9.34
CA MET A 244 -9.55 12.63 -9.14
C MET A 244 -9.45 11.89 -7.80
N VAL A 245 -8.23 11.50 -7.38
CA VAL A 245 -8.01 10.91 -6.05
C VAL A 245 -8.44 11.88 -4.94
N LEU A 246 -8.08 13.16 -5.04
CA LEU A 246 -8.47 14.17 -4.04
C LEU A 246 -9.97 14.44 -4.04
N ASP A 247 -10.61 14.49 -5.21
CA ASP A 247 -12.06 14.72 -5.35
C ASP A 247 -12.86 13.61 -4.67
N TRP A 248 -12.41 12.34 -4.77
CA TRP A 248 -13.08 11.21 -4.12
C TRP A 248 -12.74 11.03 -2.65
N MET A 249 -11.45 11.17 -2.31
CA MET A 249 -10.92 10.75 -1.01
C MET A 249 -10.80 11.88 0.00
N GLY A 250 -10.70 13.13 -0.46
CA GLY A 250 -10.28 14.25 0.38
C GLY A 250 -8.78 14.21 0.71
N PRO A 251 -8.16 15.37 0.97
CA PRO A 251 -6.72 15.47 1.28
C PRO A 251 -6.32 14.74 2.57
N GLU A 252 -7.23 14.51 3.51
CA GLU A 252 -6.99 13.82 4.77
C GLU A 252 -6.81 12.30 4.64
N ARG A 253 -7.23 11.72 3.51
CA ARG A 253 -7.11 10.29 3.22
C ARG A 253 -6.02 9.96 2.20
N VAL A 254 -5.23 10.96 1.82
CA VAL A 254 -4.13 10.81 0.86
C VAL A 254 -2.80 10.90 1.57
N VAL A 255 -1.88 9.97 1.26
CA VAL A 255 -0.55 9.91 1.87
C VAL A 255 0.55 9.93 0.81
N TYR A 256 1.66 10.59 1.11
CA TYR A 256 2.79 10.60 0.19
C TYR A 256 3.40 9.21 0.02
N GLY A 257 3.53 8.79 -1.24
CA GLY A 257 4.28 7.61 -1.66
C GLY A 257 5.37 7.98 -2.67
N SER A 258 6.52 7.30 -2.60
CA SER A 258 7.63 7.53 -3.53
C SER A 258 7.95 6.35 -4.46
N ASP A 259 7.50 5.14 -4.10
CA ASP A 259 7.84 3.88 -4.77
C ASP A 259 9.36 3.69 -4.97
N ALA A 260 10.14 4.19 -4.00
CA ALA A 260 11.57 4.00 -3.91
C ALA A 260 11.89 2.62 -3.31
N PRO A 261 13.04 1.97 -3.66
CA PRO A 261 14.10 2.44 -4.55
C PRO A 261 13.94 2.23 -6.07
N PRO A 262 13.04 1.39 -6.64
CA PRO A 262 12.98 1.17 -8.09
C PRO A 262 12.83 2.46 -8.90
N LEU A 263 12.14 3.46 -8.35
CA LEU A 263 11.78 4.70 -9.04
C LEU A 263 12.45 5.93 -8.44
N THR A 264 13.67 5.79 -7.90
CA THR A 264 14.44 6.91 -7.30
C THR A 264 14.59 8.11 -8.25
N SER A 265 14.74 7.87 -9.56
CA SER A 265 14.80 8.93 -10.58
C SER A 265 13.48 9.70 -10.75
N LEU A 266 12.35 9.12 -10.36
CA LEU A 266 11.03 9.73 -10.41
C LEU A 266 10.65 10.45 -9.12
N LYS A 267 11.44 10.32 -8.03
CA LYS A 267 11.17 10.99 -6.76
C LYS A 267 10.97 12.52 -6.91
N PRO A 268 11.80 13.25 -7.68
CA PRO A 268 11.56 14.69 -7.92
C PRO A 268 10.21 14.96 -8.59
N ARG A 269 9.79 14.11 -9.55
CA ARG A 269 8.49 14.21 -10.21
C ARG A 269 7.34 13.96 -9.24
N ALA A 270 7.45 12.96 -8.35
CA ALA A 270 6.43 12.68 -7.34
C ALA A 270 6.27 13.84 -6.34
N ILE A 271 7.37 14.47 -5.92
CA ILE A 271 7.31 15.66 -5.04
C ILE A 271 6.70 16.85 -5.79
N LYS A 272 7.13 17.09 -7.04
CA LYS A 272 6.62 18.17 -7.87
C LYS A 272 5.11 18.04 -8.09
N LEU A 273 4.62 16.83 -8.36
CA LEU A 273 3.20 16.53 -8.52
C LEU A 273 2.35 17.08 -7.37
N ILE A 274 2.79 16.86 -6.12
CA ILE A 274 2.08 17.35 -4.94
C ILE A 274 2.26 18.86 -4.76
N LYS A 275 3.42 19.42 -5.09
CA LYS A 275 3.68 20.87 -5.07
C LYS A 275 2.90 21.66 -6.13
N ASP A 276 2.52 21.02 -7.23
CA ASP A 276 1.72 21.63 -8.28
C ASP A 276 0.20 21.58 -7.99
N LEU A 277 -0.23 20.89 -6.93
CA LEU A 277 -1.64 20.86 -6.53
C LEU A 277 -2.10 22.25 -6.06
N ASP A 278 -3.28 22.65 -6.52
CA ASP A 278 -3.97 23.86 -6.08
C ASP A 278 -4.76 23.58 -4.80
N ILE A 279 -4.04 23.41 -3.70
CA ILE A 279 -4.58 23.13 -2.37
C ILE A 279 -3.87 23.99 -1.31
N PRO A 280 -4.54 24.30 -0.19
CA PRO A 280 -3.93 24.96 0.95
C PRO A 280 -2.64 24.26 1.43
N GLU A 281 -1.66 25.04 1.87
CA GLU A 281 -0.39 24.52 2.39
C GLU A 281 -0.59 23.47 3.50
N ALA A 282 -1.54 23.70 4.41
CA ALA A 282 -1.87 22.75 5.47
C ALA A 282 -2.34 21.38 4.94
N GLN A 283 -3.09 21.34 3.83
CA GLN A 283 -3.50 20.07 3.20
C GLN A 283 -2.32 19.39 2.51
N ARG A 284 -1.44 20.17 1.88
CA ARG A 284 -0.22 19.67 1.24
C ARG A 284 0.73 19.03 2.26
N ASP A 285 0.94 19.70 3.40
CA ASP A 285 1.71 19.17 4.52
C ASP A 285 1.07 17.92 5.13
N ALA A 286 -0.27 17.88 5.14
CA ALA A 286 -0.99 16.70 5.60
C ALA A 286 -0.73 15.47 4.73
N ILE A 287 -0.76 15.65 3.41
CA ILE A 287 -0.42 14.61 2.44
C ILE A 287 1.05 14.17 2.61
N PHE A 288 1.98 15.11 2.78
CA PHE A 288 3.40 14.77 2.92
C PHE A 288 3.73 14.03 4.21
N PHE A 289 3.05 14.31 5.32
CA PHE A 289 3.45 13.77 6.61
C PHE A 289 2.31 13.55 7.61
N VAL A 290 1.42 14.51 7.83
CA VAL A 290 0.49 14.45 8.98
C VAL A 290 -0.44 13.25 8.91
N ASN A 291 -0.96 12.91 7.72
CA ASN A 291 -1.84 11.76 7.55
C ASN A 291 -1.11 10.46 7.86
N ALA A 292 0.12 10.32 7.35
CA ALA A 292 0.96 9.17 7.62
C ALA A 292 1.31 9.05 9.12
N ALA A 293 1.64 10.16 9.78
CA ALA A 293 1.91 10.18 11.21
C ALA A 293 0.69 9.78 12.05
N ARG A 294 -0.52 10.20 11.67
CA ARG A 294 -1.77 9.77 12.32
C ARG A 294 -2.02 8.27 12.17
N LEU A 295 -1.85 7.73 10.95
CA LEU A 295 -1.98 6.29 10.67
C LEU A 295 -1.04 5.44 11.53
N LEU A 296 0.19 5.93 11.74
CA LEU A 296 1.21 5.27 12.55
C LEU A 296 1.12 5.60 14.05
N LYS A 297 0.13 6.39 14.48
CA LYS A 297 -0.04 6.85 15.86
C LYS A 297 1.21 7.56 16.41
N LEU A 298 1.86 8.35 15.57
CA LEU A 298 3.06 9.12 15.93
C LEU A 298 2.68 10.51 16.48
N PRO A 299 3.52 11.09 17.36
CA PRO A 299 3.34 12.46 17.80
C PRO A 299 3.44 13.42 16.61
N VAL A 300 2.38 14.19 16.38
CA VAL A 300 2.38 15.31 15.42
C VAL A 300 2.53 16.58 16.24
N ALA A 301 3.66 17.29 16.09
CA ALA A 301 3.81 18.61 16.69
C ALA A 301 2.70 19.52 16.13
N ARG A 302 1.83 20.07 16.99
CA ARG A 302 0.87 21.10 16.58
C ARG A 302 1.69 22.27 16.02
N ALA A 303 1.39 22.70 14.80
CA ALA A 303 1.85 24.00 14.33
C ALA A 303 1.38 25.04 15.37
N ALA A 304 2.32 25.83 15.90
CA ALA A 304 1.96 26.95 16.75
C ALA A 304 0.99 27.86 15.96
N PRO A 305 -0.08 28.38 16.58
CA PRO A 305 -0.93 29.33 15.90
C PRO A 305 -0.07 30.51 15.43
N ALA A 306 -0.27 30.93 14.18
CA ALA A 306 0.36 32.14 13.67
C ALA A 306 -0.05 33.29 14.60
N ALA A 307 0.94 34.01 15.12
CA ALA A 307 0.74 35.24 15.88
C ALA A 307 0.24 36.36 14.96
#